data_AF-A0A929US86-F1
#
_entry.id   AF-A0A929US86-F1
#
_cell.length_a   1.000
_cell.length_b   1.000
_cell.length_c   1.000
_cell.angle_alpha   90.00
_cell.angle_beta   90.00
_cell.angle_gamma   90.00
#
_symmetry.space_group_name_H-M   'P 1'
#
loop_
_entity.id
_entity.type
_entity.pdbx_description
1 polymer ?
#
loop_
_entity_poly.entity_id
_entity_poly.type
_entity_poly.pdbx_seq_one_letter_code
_entity_poly.pdbx_strand_id
1 'polypeptide(L)' 'EGERYGVRFLPSDFKKNNGYLRSTQLSRLYGLYRQNYCGCIYSKVEASDRRQP' A
#
# COMPACT_ATOMS: atom_id res chain seq x y z
N GLU A 1 9.03 -6.49 -20.44
CA GLU A 1 8.27 -5.50 -21.25
C GLU A 1 8.74 -4.05 -21.08
N GLY A 2 9.07 -3.58 -19.88
CA GLY A 2 9.56 -2.20 -19.66
C GLY A 2 10.80 -1.79 -20.47
N GLU A 3 11.73 -2.73 -20.71
CA GLU A 3 12.93 -2.50 -21.54
C GLU A 3 12.59 -2.10 -22.99
N ARG A 4 11.50 -2.63 -23.55
CA ARG A 4 11.02 -2.27 -24.90
C ARG A 4 10.65 -0.79 -25.01
N TYR A 5 10.30 -0.17 -23.89
CA TYR A 5 9.93 1.24 -23.80
C TYR A 5 11.04 2.09 -23.16
N GLY A 6 12.26 1.56 -23.00
CA GLY A 6 13.38 2.26 -22.37
C GLY A 6 13.24 2.45 -20.85
N VAL A 7 12.28 1.77 -20.22
CA VAL A 7 12.07 1.85 -18.77
C VAL A 7 13.00 0.86 -18.07
N ARG A 8 14.00 1.40 -17.37
CA ARG A 8 14.95 0.61 -16.59
C ARG A 8 14.26 0.00 -15.37
N PHE A 9 14.52 -1.29 -15.13
CA PHE A 9 14.12 -1.94 -13.89
C PHE A 9 14.89 -1.35 -12.70
N LEU A 10 14.17 -1.05 -11.62
CA LEU A 10 14.77 -0.58 -10.37
C LEU A 10 14.71 -1.71 -9.33
N PRO A 11 15.85 -2.37 -9.02
CA PRO A 11 15.89 -3.52 -8.11
C PRO A 11 15.85 -3.08 -6.62
N SER A 12 14.96 -2.15 -6.26
CA SER A 12 14.84 -1.65 -4.89
C SER A 12 13.72 -2.39 -4.14
N ASP A 13 14.07 -2.97 -2.99
CA ASP A 13 13.08 -3.53 -2.06
C ASP A 13 12.56 -2.45 -1.11
N PHE A 14 11.36 -1.93 -1.43
CA PHE A 14 10.72 -0.87 -0.66
C PHE A 14 10.23 -1.30 0.74
N LYS A 15 10.31 -2.59 1.09
CA LYS A 15 9.97 -3.06 2.45
C LYS A 15 11.17 -2.98 3.41
N LYS A 16 12.40 -3.01 2.90
CA LYS A 16 13.62 -2.90 3.72
C LYS A 16 13.78 -1.51 4.34
N ASN A 17 14.64 -1.39 5.36
CA ASN A 17 15.00 -0.13 6.02
C ASN A 17 13.78 0.71 6.47
N ASN A 18 12.78 0.07 7.08
CA ASN A 18 11.52 0.71 7.50
C ASN A 18 10.74 1.39 6.35
N GLY A 19 10.96 1.00 5.09
CA GLY A 19 10.30 1.62 3.94
C GLY A 19 8.78 1.52 3.97
N TYR A 20 8.23 0.43 4.52
CA TYR A 20 6.77 0.31 4.72
C TYR A 20 6.22 1.32 5.74
N LEU A 21 6.92 1.51 6.86
CA LEU A 21 6.51 2.49 7.89
C LEU A 21 6.56 3.90 7.32
N ARG A 22 7.64 4.24 6.60
CA ARG A 22 7.80 5.53 5.92
C ARG A 22 6.69 5.78 4.90
N SER A 23 6.34 4.78 4.08
CA SER A 23 5.21 4.86 3.15
C SER A 23 3.89 5.17 3.86
N THR A 24 3.65 4.53 5.02
CA THR A 24 2.44 4.77 5.83
C THR A 24 2.39 6.19 6.37
N GLN A 25 3.52 6.71 6.88
CA GLN A 25 3.64 8.10 7.37
C GLN A 25 3.39 9.11 6.24
N LEU A 26 4.02 8.92 5.08
CA LEU A 26 3.83 9.78 3.92
C LEU A 26 2.38 9.75 3.44
N SER A 27 1.73 8.58 3.44
CA SER A 27 0.32 8.48 3.06
C SER A 27 -0.57 9.33 3.97
N ARG A 28 -0.33 9.32 5.28
CA ARG A 28 -1.05 10.17 6.23
C ARG A 28 -0.76 11.65 6.00
N LEU A 29 0.50 12.01 5.80
CA LEU A 29 0.92 13.40 5.56
C LEU A 29 0.24 14.02 4.34
N TYR A 30 0.14 13.26 3.25
CA TYR A 30 -0.45 13.73 1.99
C TYR A 30 -1.95 13.44 1.87
N GLY A 31 -2.60 12.91 2.92
CA GLY A 31 -4.03 12.55 2.87
C GLY A 31 -4.36 11.47 1.83
N LEU A 32 -3.39 10.60 1.51
CA LEU A 32 -3.60 9.52 0.56
C LEU A 32 -4.48 8.42 1.17
N TYR A 33 -5.48 8.01 0.41
CA TYR A 33 -6.32 6.88 0.77
C TYR A 33 -5.49 5.58 0.81
N ARG A 34 -5.55 4.89 1.95
CA ARG A 34 -5.01 3.53 2.10
C ARG A 34 -6.16 2.56 2.30
N GLN A 35 -6.38 1.70 1.31
CA GLN A 35 -7.43 0.70 1.37
C GLN A 35 -7.17 -0.30 2.52
N ASN A 36 -8.17 -0.46 3.39
CA ASN A 36 -8.18 -1.43 4.49
C ASN A 36 -8.89 -2.75 4.12
N TYR A 37 -9.13 -2.95 2.82
CA TYR A 37 -9.80 -4.11 2.24
C TYR A 37 -8.88 -4.78 1.22
N CYS A 38 -8.50 -6.04 1.45
CA CYS A 38 -7.57 -6.76 0.57
C CYS A 38 -8.22 -7.54 -0.59
N GLY A 39 -9.55 -7.46 -0.74
CA GLY A 39 -10.30 -8.15 -1.80
C GLY A 39 -11.07 -9.40 -1.33
N CYS A 40 -10.86 -9.91 -0.12
CA CYS A 40 -11.53 -11.12 0.37
C CYS A 40 -12.70 -10.85 1.34
N ILE A 41 -13.67 -11.77 1.43
CA ILE A 41 -14.85 -11.61 2.30
C ILE A 41 -14.48 -11.34 3.77
N TYR A 42 -13.42 -11.97 4.27
CA TYR A 42 -12.92 -11.78 5.63
C TYR A 42 -12.50 -10.33 5.89
N SER A 43 -11.68 -9.76 4.99
CA SER A 43 -11.23 -8.37 5.11
C SER A 43 -12.37 -7.38 4.93
N LYS A 44 -13.41 -7.72 4.14
CA LYS A 44 -14.63 -6.91 4.04
C LYS A 44 -15.39 -6.87 5.36
N VAL A 45 -15.54 -8.02 6.02
CA VAL A 45 -16.21 -8.13 7.33
C VAL A 45 -15.43 -7.34 8.37
N GLU A 46 -14.12 -7.57 8.51
CA GLU A 46 -13.27 -6.83 9.45
C GLU A 46 -13.29 -5.31 9.21
N ALA A 47 -13.21 -4.87 7.95
CA ALA A 47 -13.26 -3.44 7.63
C ALA A 47 -14.63 -2.82 7.93
N SER A 48 -15.70 -3.61 7.95
CA SER A 48 -17.05 -3.14 8.30
C SER A 48 -17.21 -3.05 9.82
N ASP A 49 -16.69 -4.03 10.55
CA ASP A 49 -16.67 -4.08 12.01
C ASP A 49 -15.90 -2.90 12.63
N ARG A 50 -14.68 -2.62 12.12
CA ARG A 50 -13.86 -1.48 12.54
C ARG A 50 -14.47 -0.10 12.27
N ARG A 51 -15.55 -0.03 11.48
CA ARG A 51 -16.30 1.20 11.17
C ARG A 51 -17.53 1.37 12.07
N GLN A 52 -17.87 0.38 12.89
CA GLN A 52 -18.94 0.50 13.88
C GLN A 52 -18.45 1.39 15.05
N PRO A 53 -19.29 2.32 15.54
CA PRO A 53 -18.94 3.20 16.66
C PRO A 53 -18.74 2.44 17.97
#